data_AF-V2UIS9-F1
#
_entry.id   AF-V2UIS9-F1
#
_cell.length_a   1.000
_cell.length_b   1.000
_cell.length_c   1.000
_cell.angle_alpha   90.00
_cell.angle_beta   90.00
_cell.angle_gamma   90.00
#
_symmetry.space_group_name_H-M   'P 1'
#
loop_
_entity.id
_entity.type
_entity.pdbx_description
1 polymer ?
#
loop_
_entity_poly.entity_id
_entity_poly.type
_entity_poly.pdbx_seq_one_letter_code
_entity_poly.pdbx_strand_id
1 'polypeptide(L)'
;MKIKTYSSKGFIGVLLLIIFMAWFVLKCIPLSEQEQNAKISSKMERQRLRLAQEFDRYTLEEQARLPKYDSRKYALIKRNSRFWLIPREYFSDNGFHIRWPNTVNRLLKRNWENKSNKKYPIVRVLMESRQFNASTGYAGNDKFLNVEPCKNGNDWFIWNGINVRIYPSDVPNLSDRQRLDICLTVLKILNEEIKEIS
;
A
#
# COMPACT_ATOMS: atom_id res chain seq x y z
N MET A 1 56.35 -32.99 47.42
CA MET A 1 56.25 -31.90 46.41
C MET A 1 55.10 -30.99 46.80
N LYS A 2 55.35 -29.75 47.24
CA LYS A 2 54.30 -28.81 47.67
C LYS A 2 53.85 -27.97 46.48
N ILE A 3 52.61 -28.15 46.03
CA ILE A 3 52.01 -27.32 44.98
C ILE A 3 51.69 -25.95 45.60
N LYS A 4 52.38 -24.90 45.16
CA LYS A 4 52.05 -23.51 45.51
C LYS A 4 50.78 -23.12 44.76
N THR A 5 49.69 -22.91 45.48
CA THR A 5 48.47 -22.29 44.95
C THR A 5 48.69 -20.79 44.80
N TYR A 6 48.86 -20.34 43.56
CA TYR A 6 48.87 -18.91 43.23
C TYR A 6 47.46 -18.33 43.41
N SER A 7 47.38 -17.14 44.03
CA SER A 7 46.12 -16.46 44.34
C SER A 7 45.28 -16.23 43.07
N SER A 8 44.05 -16.74 43.07
CA SER A 8 43.09 -16.68 41.95
C SER A 8 42.64 -15.27 41.57
N LYS A 9 42.93 -14.26 42.40
CA LYS A 9 42.48 -12.87 42.20
C LYS A 9 43.12 -12.21 40.97
N GLY A 10 44.39 -12.50 40.68
CA GLY A 10 45.08 -11.95 39.51
C GLY A 10 44.58 -12.54 38.20
N PHE A 11 44.30 -13.85 38.19
CA PHE A 11 43.76 -14.55 37.02
C PHE A 11 42.36 -14.06 36.65
N ILE A 12 41.50 -13.81 37.64
CA ILE A 12 40.16 -13.26 37.42
C ILE A 12 40.23 -11.85 36.82
N GLY A 13 41.15 -11.01 37.30
CA GLY A 13 41.36 -9.66 36.76
C GLY A 13 41.77 -9.66 35.29
N VAL A 14 42.72 -10.53 34.92
CA VAL A 14 43.15 -10.68 33.52
C VAL A 14 42.02 -11.23 32.65
N LEU A 15 41.24 -12.19 33.15
CA LEU A 15 40.10 -12.76 32.42
C LEU A 15 39.03 -11.70 32.13
N LEU A 16 38.69 -10.86 33.11
CA LEU A 16 37.74 -9.76 32.93
C LEU A 16 38.21 -8.72 31.91
N LEU A 17 39.51 -8.43 31.89
CA LEU A 17 40.12 -7.50 30.94
C LEU A 17 40.06 -8.05 29.50
N ILE A 18 40.30 -9.35 29.33
CA ILE A 18 40.17 -10.02 28.03
C ILE A 18 38.71 -10.02 27.56
N ILE A 19 37.76 -10.31 28.45
CA ILE A 19 36.32 -10.27 28.12
C ILE A 19 35.90 -8.85 27.72
N PHE A 20 36.37 -7.83 28.44
CA PHE A 20 36.08 -6.44 28.13
C PHE A 20 36.65 -6.01 26.78
N MET A 21 37.90 -6.38 26.48
CA MET A 21 38.53 -6.09 25.18
C MET A 21 37.83 -6.84 24.03
N ALA A 22 37.44 -8.10 24.22
CA ALA A 22 36.68 -8.85 23.23
C ALA A 22 35.30 -8.23 22.97
N TRP A 23 34.62 -7.76 24.01
CA TRP A 23 33.34 -7.05 23.88
C TRP A 23 33.49 -5.70 23.15
N PHE A 24 34.56 -4.95 23.44
CA PHE A 24 34.87 -3.69 22.78
C PHE A 24 35.17 -3.90 21.28
N VAL A 25 35.99 -4.91 20.95
CA VAL A 25 36.28 -5.29 19.57
C VAL A 25 35.00 -5.69 18.83
N LEU A 26 34.15 -6.53 19.43
CA LEU A 26 32.86 -6.91 18.82
C LEU A 26 31.94 -5.73 18.53
N LYS A 27 31.96 -4.66 19.35
CA LYS A 27 31.20 -3.43 19.08
C LYS A 27 31.87 -2.49 18.08
N CYS A 28 33.18 -2.58 17.92
CA CYS A 28 33.96 -1.78 16.97
C CYS A 28 34.14 -2.44 15.59
N ILE A 29 33.77 -3.72 15.43
CA ILE A 29 33.71 -4.35 14.12
C ILE A 29 32.61 -3.64 13.30
N PRO A 30 32.95 -3.02 12.16
CA PRO A 30 31.94 -2.43 11.30
C PRO A 30 30.97 -3.53 10.89
N LEU A 31 29.67 -3.18 10.78
CA LEU A 31 28.64 -4.05 10.22
C LEU A 31 29.21 -4.80 9.01
N SER A 32 28.95 -6.10 8.93
CA SER A 32 29.35 -6.90 7.77
C SER A 32 28.87 -6.21 6.48
N GLU A 33 29.56 -6.40 5.35
CA GLU A 33 29.13 -5.82 4.07
C GLU A 33 27.65 -6.12 3.77
N GLN A 34 27.18 -7.30 4.17
CA GLN A 34 25.78 -7.71 4.06
C GLN A 34 24.83 -6.83 4.88
N GLU A 35 25.17 -6.54 6.14
CA GLU A 35 24.36 -5.66 7.00
C GLU A 35 24.40 -4.20 6.55
N GLN A 36 25.55 -3.72 6.05
CA GLN A 36 25.65 -2.40 5.46
C GLN A 36 24.77 -2.29 4.21
N ASN A 37 24.83 -3.29 3.33
CA ASN A 37 23.99 -3.35 2.13
C ASN A 37 22.50 -3.42 2.47
N ALA A 38 22.10 -4.20 3.47
CA ALA A 38 20.71 -4.25 3.96
C ALA A 38 20.25 -2.89 4.50
N LYS A 39 21.10 -2.19 5.26
CA LYS A 39 20.81 -0.85 5.79
C LYS A 39 20.72 0.20 4.69
N ILE A 40 21.57 0.14 3.67
CA ILE A 40 21.51 1.04 2.50
C ILE A 40 20.24 0.75 1.70
N SER A 41 19.94 -0.52 1.42
CA SER A 41 18.73 -0.94 0.70
C SER A 41 17.46 -0.44 1.38
N SER A 42 17.32 -0.66 2.69
CA SER A 42 16.15 -0.19 3.45
C SER A 42 16.02 1.34 3.47
N LYS A 43 17.13 2.09 3.51
CA LYS A 43 17.10 3.55 3.39
C LYS A 43 16.63 3.98 2.00
N MET A 44 17.16 3.36 0.95
CA MET A 44 16.76 3.64 -0.43
C MET A 44 15.27 3.32 -0.65
N GLU A 45 14.78 2.21 -0.11
CA GLU A 45 13.36 1.82 -0.21
C GLU A 45 12.44 2.84 0.47
N ARG A 46 12.77 3.26 1.70
CA ARG A 46 12.02 4.33 2.39
C ARG A 46 12.03 5.65 1.61
N GLN A 47 13.17 6.01 1.01
CA GLN A 47 13.26 7.22 0.19
C GLN A 47 12.41 7.11 -1.07
N ARG A 48 12.39 5.94 -1.74
CA ARG A 48 11.52 5.68 -2.90
C ARG A 48 10.04 5.80 -2.53
N LEU A 49 9.63 5.19 -1.42
CA LEU A 49 8.25 5.29 -0.91
C LEU A 49 7.85 6.73 -0.63
N ARG A 50 8.74 7.48 0.03
CA ARG A 50 8.51 8.90 0.33
C ARG A 50 8.34 9.73 -0.95
N LEU A 51 9.22 9.57 -1.93
CA LEU A 51 9.14 10.29 -3.20
C LEU A 51 7.85 9.96 -3.95
N ALA A 52 7.42 8.70 -3.93
CA ALA A 52 6.16 8.31 -4.54
C ALA A 52 4.94 8.91 -3.84
N GLN A 53 4.96 8.99 -2.49
CA GLN A 53 3.92 9.68 -1.73
C GLN A 53 3.91 11.19 -2.00
N GLU A 54 5.08 11.82 -2.09
CA GLU A 54 5.21 13.25 -2.42
C GLU A 54 4.68 13.54 -3.83
N PHE A 55 4.90 12.64 -4.79
CA PHE A 55 4.36 12.75 -6.14
C PHE A 55 2.82 12.74 -6.20
N ASP A 56 2.18 11.96 -5.32
CA ASP A 56 0.72 11.86 -5.22
C ASP A 56 0.09 12.90 -4.26
N ARG A 57 0.90 13.72 -3.62
CA ARG A 57 0.43 14.88 -2.86
C ARG A 57 0.30 16.08 -3.77
N TYR A 58 -0.73 16.88 -3.51
CA TYR A 58 -0.88 18.18 -4.15
C TYR A 58 -0.56 19.32 -3.21
N THR A 59 -0.05 20.42 -3.74
CA THR A 59 0.22 21.64 -2.99
C THR A 59 -1.00 22.56 -2.97
N LEU A 60 -1.01 23.53 -2.05
CA LEU A 60 -2.03 24.58 -2.03
C LEU A 60 -2.02 25.42 -3.32
N GLU A 61 -0.84 25.61 -3.91
CA GLU A 61 -0.69 26.33 -5.18
C GLU A 61 -1.29 25.57 -6.34
N GLU A 62 -1.04 24.25 -6.43
CA GLU A 62 -1.70 23.39 -7.42
C GLU A 62 -3.21 23.43 -7.23
N GLN A 63 -3.70 23.28 -5.99
CA GLN A 63 -5.12 23.32 -5.68
C GLN A 63 -5.78 24.66 -6.06
N ALA A 64 -5.08 25.78 -5.87
CA ALA A 64 -5.58 27.12 -6.21
C ALA A 64 -5.75 27.33 -7.72
N ARG A 65 -5.02 26.59 -8.56
CA ARG A 65 -5.10 26.65 -10.02
C ARG A 65 -6.23 25.77 -10.59
N LEU A 66 -6.77 24.83 -9.80
CA LEU A 66 -7.81 23.92 -10.27
C LEU A 66 -9.16 24.62 -10.44
N PRO A 67 -10.00 24.15 -11.38
CA PRO A 67 -11.39 24.55 -11.45
C PRO A 67 -12.10 24.38 -10.10
N LYS A 68 -12.99 25.32 -9.76
CA LYS A 68 -13.80 25.23 -8.54
C LYS A 68 -14.69 23.99 -8.60
N TYR A 69 -14.70 23.22 -7.52
CA TYR A 69 -15.58 22.07 -7.33
C TYR A 69 -16.26 22.12 -5.96
N ASP A 70 -17.41 21.44 -5.85
CA ASP A 70 -18.13 21.33 -4.58
C ASP A 70 -17.43 20.29 -3.68
N SER A 71 -16.63 20.77 -2.74
CA SER A 71 -15.90 19.94 -1.78
C SER A 71 -16.80 19.19 -0.79
N ARG A 72 -18.10 19.50 -0.73
CA ARG A 72 -19.10 18.72 0.02
C ARG A 72 -19.58 17.51 -0.76
N LYS A 73 -19.56 17.58 -2.10
CA LYS A 73 -19.96 16.47 -2.99
C LYS A 73 -18.78 15.60 -3.39
N TYR A 74 -17.60 16.19 -3.56
CA TYR A 74 -16.42 15.50 -4.07
C TYR A 74 -15.22 15.64 -3.14
N ALA A 75 -14.42 14.58 -3.11
CA ALA A 75 -13.07 14.58 -2.58
C ALA A 75 -12.07 14.63 -3.72
N LEU A 76 -11.00 15.40 -3.55
CA LEU A 76 -9.93 15.55 -4.53
C LEU A 76 -8.76 14.64 -4.19
N ILE A 77 -8.32 13.85 -5.16
CA ILE A 77 -7.06 13.10 -5.09
C ILE A 77 -6.16 13.45 -6.28
N LYS A 78 -4.84 13.33 -6.08
CA LYS A 78 -3.85 13.42 -7.15
C LYS A 78 -3.25 12.04 -7.40
N ARG A 79 -3.25 11.60 -8.66
CA ARG A 79 -2.64 10.34 -9.11
C ARG A 79 -2.00 10.55 -10.46
N ASN A 80 -0.76 10.09 -10.64
CA ASN A 80 -0.01 10.27 -11.88
C ASN A 80 0.02 11.74 -12.35
N SER A 81 0.24 12.68 -11.43
CA SER A 81 0.21 14.14 -11.71
C SER A 81 -1.12 14.69 -12.24
N ARG A 82 -2.21 13.91 -12.18
CA ARG A 82 -3.56 14.30 -12.58
C ARG A 82 -4.48 14.38 -11.37
N PHE A 83 -5.52 15.19 -11.48
CA PHE A 83 -6.46 15.46 -10.39
C PHE A 83 -7.80 14.80 -10.66
N TRP A 84 -8.32 14.13 -9.63
CA TRP A 84 -9.54 13.34 -9.73
C TRP A 84 -10.52 13.71 -8.63
N LEU A 85 -11.75 13.94 -9.01
CA LEU A 85 -12.88 14.15 -8.13
C LEU A 85 -13.61 12.82 -7.93
N ILE A 86 -13.58 12.33 -6.69
CA ILE A 86 -14.29 11.14 -6.25
C ILE A 86 -15.54 11.59 -5.48
N PRO A 87 -16.75 11.13 -5.83
CA PRO A 87 -17.93 11.41 -5.02
C PRO A 87 -17.72 10.97 -3.56
N ARG A 88 -18.05 11.85 -2.61
CA ARG A 88 -17.80 11.60 -1.18
C ARG A 88 -18.49 10.34 -0.64
N GLU A 89 -19.58 9.92 -1.26
CA GLU A 89 -20.27 8.68 -0.88
C GLU A 89 -19.42 7.41 -1.09
N TYR A 90 -18.48 7.46 -2.02
CA TYR A 90 -17.53 6.38 -2.30
C TYR A 90 -16.15 6.64 -1.71
N PHE A 91 -15.79 7.90 -1.43
CA PHE A 91 -14.41 8.29 -1.13
C PHE A 91 -13.77 7.50 0.02
N SER A 92 -12.50 7.17 -0.19
CA SER A 92 -11.58 6.56 0.77
C SER A 92 -10.18 7.13 0.57
N ASP A 93 -9.33 7.11 1.61
CA ASP A 93 -8.03 7.79 1.64
C ASP A 93 -7.17 7.57 0.39
N ASN A 94 -7.17 6.36 -0.18
CA ASN A 94 -6.36 6.01 -1.35
C ASN A 94 -7.17 5.58 -2.59
N GLY A 95 -8.45 5.92 -2.65
CA GLY A 95 -9.32 5.54 -3.76
C GLY A 95 -10.78 5.62 -3.34
N PHE A 96 -11.49 4.51 -3.41
CA PHE A 96 -12.91 4.48 -3.05
C PHE A 96 -13.37 3.12 -2.54
N HIS A 97 -14.58 3.10 -2.00
CA HIS A 97 -15.20 1.96 -1.34
C HIS A 97 -16.53 1.62 -2.02
N ILE A 98 -16.78 0.32 -2.19
CA ILE A 98 -18.08 -0.20 -2.60
C ILE A 98 -18.76 -0.80 -1.38
N ARG A 99 -19.96 -0.31 -1.02
CA ARG A 99 -20.77 -0.92 0.04
C ARG A 99 -21.47 -2.14 -0.53
N TRP A 100 -21.05 -3.33 -0.11
CA TRP A 100 -21.64 -4.59 -0.55
C TRP A 100 -22.91 -4.93 0.28
N PRO A 101 -23.98 -5.47 -0.36
CA PRO A 101 -24.22 -5.58 -1.80
C PRO A 101 -24.87 -4.33 -2.40
N ASN A 102 -25.29 -3.36 -1.56
CA ASN A 102 -26.18 -2.26 -1.93
C ASN A 102 -25.71 -1.46 -3.16
N THR A 103 -24.42 -1.15 -3.23
CA THR A 103 -23.85 -0.36 -4.33
C THR A 103 -23.91 -1.14 -5.64
N VAL A 104 -23.53 -2.43 -5.59
CA VAL A 104 -23.58 -3.34 -6.75
C VAL A 104 -25.01 -3.52 -7.23
N ASN A 105 -25.94 -3.79 -6.31
CA ASN A 105 -27.35 -3.95 -6.61
C ASN A 105 -27.95 -2.70 -7.28
N ARG A 106 -27.65 -1.51 -6.75
CA ARG A 106 -28.13 -0.23 -7.30
C ARG A 106 -27.61 0.04 -8.70
N LEU A 107 -26.30 -0.13 -8.89
CA LEU A 107 -25.60 0.28 -10.13
C LEU A 107 -25.74 -0.74 -11.26
N LEU A 108 -25.75 -2.04 -10.95
CA LEU A 108 -25.85 -3.12 -11.94
C LEU A 108 -27.23 -3.78 -12.00
N LYS A 109 -28.22 -3.25 -11.26
CA LYS A 109 -29.58 -3.79 -11.18
C LYS A 109 -29.58 -5.28 -10.81
N ARG A 110 -28.89 -5.58 -9.70
CA ARG A 110 -28.77 -6.93 -9.11
C ARG A 110 -29.55 -7.01 -7.81
N ASN A 111 -29.78 -8.25 -7.37
CA ASN A 111 -30.46 -8.58 -6.12
C ASN A 111 -29.57 -9.49 -5.25
N TRP A 112 -28.28 -9.17 -5.14
CA TRP A 112 -27.39 -9.92 -4.28
C TRP A 112 -27.72 -9.69 -2.81
N GLU A 113 -27.62 -10.75 -2.01
CA GLU A 113 -27.78 -10.69 -0.57
C GLU A 113 -26.43 -10.66 0.14
N ASN A 114 -26.39 -9.96 1.28
CA ASN A 114 -25.24 -10.04 2.16
C ASN A 114 -25.33 -11.33 2.98
N LYS A 115 -24.49 -12.32 2.65
CA LYS A 115 -24.34 -13.53 3.45
C LYS A 115 -23.29 -13.41 4.57
N SER A 116 -22.67 -12.23 4.71
CA SER A 116 -21.69 -11.96 5.77
C SER A 116 -22.37 -11.55 7.07
N ASN A 117 -21.81 -11.99 8.20
CA ASN A 117 -22.19 -11.52 9.53
C ASN A 117 -21.82 -10.03 9.76
N LYS A 118 -21.02 -9.43 8.88
CA LYS A 118 -20.75 -7.98 8.94
C LYS A 118 -21.97 -7.22 8.46
N LYS A 119 -22.45 -6.27 9.26
CA LYS A 119 -23.63 -5.45 8.94
C LYS A 119 -23.44 -4.60 7.67
N TYR A 120 -22.20 -4.21 7.36
CA TYR A 120 -21.85 -3.40 6.19
C TYR A 120 -20.45 -3.74 5.65
N PRO A 121 -20.29 -4.87 4.93
CA PRO A 121 -19.02 -5.19 4.32
C PRO A 121 -18.71 -4.19 3.20
N ILE A 122 -17.46 -3.72 3.18
CA ILE A 122 -16.97 -2.75 2.21
C ILE A 122 -15.88 -3.44 1.39
N VAL A 123 -15.98 -3.34 0.07
CA VAL A 123 -14.86 -3.68 -0.81
C VAL A 123 -14.01 -2.44 -0.97
N ARG A 124 -12.73 -2.53 -0.59
CA ARG A 124 -11.76 -1.45 -0.84
C ARG A 124 -11.29 -1.47 -2.28
N VAL A 125 -11.18 -0.29 -2.87
CA VAL A 125 -10.60 -0.07 -4.19
C VAL A 125 -9.49 0.96 -4.03
N LEU A 126 -8.26 0.52 -4.26
CA LEU A 126 -7.10 1.39 -4.26
C LEU A 126 -6.86 1.91 -5.68
N MET A 127 -6.60 3.20 -5.77
CA MET A 127 -6.12 3.89 -6.95
C MET A 127 -4.68 4.28 -6.67
N GLU A 128 -3.72 3.61 -7.29
CA GLU A 128 -2.30 3.78 -7.03
C GLU A 128 -1.59 4.33 -8.26
N SER A 129 -0.74 5.34 -8.06
CA SER A 129 0.17 5.77 -9.11
C SER A 129 1.21 4.71 -9.39
N ARG A 130 1.72 4.69 -10.62
CA ARG A 130 2.72 3.70 -11.05
C ARG A 130 3.98 3.76 -10.20
N GLN A 131 4.38 4.97 -9.82
CA GLN A 131 5.52 5.28 -8.96
C GLN A 131 5.34 4.72 -7.55
N PHE A 132 4.13 4.80 -7.00
CA PHE A 132 3.81 4.26 -5.67
C PHE A 132 3.88 2.74 -5.67
N ASN A 133 3.25 2.09 -6.64
CA ASN A 133 3.31 0.64 -6.75
C ASN A 133 4.77 0.13 -6.88
N ALA A 134 5.55 0.73 -7.79
CA ALA A 134 6.97 0.39 -7.97
C ALA A 134 7.81 0.56 -6.69
N SER A 135 7.42 1.47 -5.80
CA SER A 135 8.14 1.72 -4.54
C SER A 135 7.84 0.73 -3.41
N THR A 136 6.70 0.02 -3.46
CA THR A 136 6.25 -0.89 -2.38
C THR A 136 6.73 -2.33 -2.52
N GLY A 137 7.48 -2.66 -3.56
CA GLY A 137 7.98 -4.02 -3.78
C GLY A 137 6.88 -5.06 -4.02
N TYR A 138 5.60 -4.65 -4.14
CA TYR A 138 4.54 -5.48 -4.71
C TYR A 138 4.92 -5.74 -6.17
N ALA A 139 5.59 -6.88 -6.36
CA ALA A 139 6.22 -7.30 -7.59
C ALA A 139 5.29 -7.12 -8.81
N GLY A 140 5.80 -6.33 -9.75
CA GLY A 140 5.47 -6.38 -11.16
C GLY A 140 4.48 -5.34 -11.63
N ASN A 141 4.98 -4.31 -12.34
CA ASN A 141 4.21 -3.71 -13.44
C ASN A 141 3.52 -4.82 -14.27
N ASP A 142 4.15 -5.98 -14.42
CA ASP A 142 3.68 -7.17 -15.14
C ASP A 142 2.30 -7.67 -14.73
N LYS A 143 1.88 -7.54 -13.46
CA LYS A 143 0.51 -7.93 -13.06
C LYS A 143 -0.54 -6.99 -13.65
N PHE A 144 -0.18 -5.73 -13.87
CA PHE A 144 -1.03 -4.70 -14.44
C PHE A 144 -0.89 -4.58 -15.97
N LEU A 145 0.20 -5.10 -16.55
CA LEU A 145 0.43 -5.07 -18.00
C LEU A 145 -0.58 -5.98 -18.72
N ASN A 146 -1.32 -5.42 -19.68
CA ASN A 146 -2.19 -6.12 -20.64
C ASN A 146 -3.35 -6.95 -20.03
N VAL A 147 -3.76 -6.66 -18.80
CA VAL A 147 -4.94 -7.30 -18.21
C VAL A 147 -6.20 -6.53 -18.59
N GLU A 148 -7.06 -7.17 -19.37
CA GLU A 148 -8.40 -6.65 -19.65
C GLU A 148 -9.20 -6.60 -18.34
N PRO A 149 -9.74 -5.42 -17.96
CA PRO A 149 -10.48 -5.27 -16.72
C PRO A 149 -11.63 -6.28 -16.62
N CYS A 150 -11.79 -6.88 -15.43
CA CYS A 150 -12.88 -7.81 -15.13
C CYS A 150 -12.91 -9.10 -15.98
N LYS A 151 -11.83 -9.41 -16.69
CA LYS A 151 -11.63 -10.72 -17.33
C LYS A 151 -10.90 -11.66 -16.37
N ASN A 152 -11.34 -12.92 -16.31
CA ASN A 152 -10.73 -14.00 -15.51
C ASN A 152 -10.68 -13.77 -13.98
N GLY A 153 -11.55 -12.93 -13.42
CA GLY A 153 -11.59 -12.70 -11.97
C GLY A 153 -10.36 -11.97 -11.42
N ASN A 154 -9.64 -11.24 -12.27
CA ASN A 154 -8.54 -10.40 -11.85
C ASN A 154 -9.06 -9.22 -11.02
N ASP A 155 -8.48 -9.05 -9.83
CA ASP A 155 -8.82 -7.97 -8.89
C ASP A 155 -7.92 -6.74 -9.08
N TRP A 156 -7.30 -6.60 -10.26
CA TRP A 156 -6.41 -5.49 -10.59
C TRP A 156 -6.40 -5.21 -12.09
N PHE A 157 -6.24 -3.94 -12.46
CA PHE A 157 -6.12 -3.47 -13.85
C PHE A 157 -5.59 -2.04 -13.92
N ILE A 158 -5.26 -1.56 -15.13
CA ILE A 158 -4.89 -0.17 -15.38
C ILE A 158 -6.13 0.59 -15.88
N TRP A 159 -6.40 1.73 -15.27
CA TRP A 159 -7.43 2.68 -15.72
C TRP A 159 -6.81 4.07 -15.84
N ASN A 160 -6.83 4.66 -17.03
CA ASN A 160 -6.25 5.99 -17.28
C ASN A 160 -4.79 6.14 -16.79
N GLY A 161 -4.00 5.06 -16.88
CA GLY A 161 -2.63 4.97 -16.39
C GLY A 161 -2.48 4.74 -14.89
N ILE A 162 -3.58 4.73 -14.13
CA ILE A 162 -3.63 4.46 -12.68
C ILE A 162 -3.79 2.97 -12.45
N ASN A 163 -3.02 2.42 -11.52
CA ASN A 163 -3.17 1.03 -11.08
C ASN A 163 -4.37 0.95 -10.14
N VAL A 164 -5.38 0.19 -10.55
CA VAL A 164 -6.58 -0.06 -9.74
C VAL A 164 -6.47 -1.44 -9.12
N ARG A 165 -6.64 -1.52 -7.80
CA ARG A 165 -6.65 -2.79 -7.06
C ARG A 165 -7.92 -2.91 -6.24
N ILE A 166 -8.63 -4.01 -6.43
CA ILE A 166 -9.87 -4.37 -5.75
C ILE A 166 -9.54 -5.38 -4.64
N TYR A 167 -10.14 -5.22 -3.48
CA TYR A 167 -10.00 -6.15 -2.36
C TYR A 167 -11.33 -6.86 -2.10
N PRO A 168 -11.77 -7.80 -2.97
CA PRO A 168 -13.03 -8.51 -2.75
C PRO A 168 -12.97 -9.39 -1.49
N SER A 169 -11.78 -9.79 -1.05
CA SER A 169 -11.57 -10.55 0.19
C SER A 169 -12.05 -9.84 1.45
N ASP A 170 -12.30 -8.53 1.40
CA ASP A 170 -12.96 -7.79 2.49
C ASP A 170 -14.42 -8.27 2.73
N VAL A 171 -15.00 -8.94 1.72
CA VAL A 171 -16.28 -9.63 1.77
C VAL A 171 -16.05 -11.15 1.68
N PRO A 172 -16.33 -11.92 2.74
CA PRO A 172 -16.11 -13.36 2.72
C PRO A 172 -17.12 -14.07 1.80
N ASN A 173 -16.71 -15.20 1.23
CA ASN A 173 -17.56 -16.16 0.50
C ASN A 173 -18.28 -15.60 -0.75
N LEU A 174 -17.64 -14.69 -1.49
CA LEU A 174 -18.14 -14.24 -2.78
C LEU A 174 -18.02 -15.34 -3.85
N SER A 175 -19.07 -15.57 -4.62
CA SER A 175 -18.99 -16.38 -5.84
C SER A 175 -18.27 -15.65 -6.96
N ASP A 176 -17.78 -16.37 -7.99
CA ASP A 176 -17.11 -15.76 -9.14
C ASP A 176 -17.99 -14.71 -9.84
N ARG A 177 -19.30 -14.96 -9.93
CA ARG A 177 -20.26 -14.01 -10.50
C ARG A 177 -20.37 -12.74 -9.65
N GLN A 178 -20.34 -12.86 -8.33
CA GLN A 178 -20.36 -11.70 -7.43
C GLN A 178 -19.06 -10.91 -7.51
N ARG A 179 -17.90 -11.59 -7.61
CA ARG A 179 -16.60 -10.93 -7.85
C ARG A 179 -16.59 -10.17 -9.17
N LEU A 180 -17.13 -10.77 -10.24
CA LEU A 180 -17.29 -10.11 -11.53
C LEU A 180 -18.18 -8.87 -11.43
N ASP A 181 -19.36 -8.97 -10.81
CA ASP A 181 -20.26 -7.82 -10.62
C ASP A 181 -19.61 -6.72 -9.76
N ILE A 182 -18.78 -7.06 -8.76
CA ILE A 182 -17.98 -6.07 -8.02
C ILE A 182 -17.01 -5.35 -8.96
N CYS A 183 -16.26 -6.09 -9.78
CA CYS A 183 -15.32 -5.49 -10.73
C CYS A 183 -16.02 -4.57 -11.75
N LEU A 184 -17.14 -5.01 -12.31
CA LEU A 184 -17.96 -4.18 -13.21
C LEU A 184 -18.50 -2.92 -12.52
N THR A 185 -18.84 -3.03 -11.24
CA THR A 185 -19.24 -1.88 -10.42
C THR A 185 -18.08 -0.89 -10.24
N VAL A 186 -16.86 -1.37 -10.01
CA VAL A 186 -15.64 -0.53 -9.95
C VAL A 186 -15.45 0.22 -11.27
N LEU A 187 -15.51 -0.46 -12.41
CA LEU A 187 -15.37 0.17 -13.73
C LEU A 187 -16.45 1.22 -13.99
N LYS A 188 -17.70 0.94 -13.61
CA LYS A 188 -18.81 1.89 -13.75
C LYS A 188 -18.56 3.16 -12.94
N ILE A 189 -18.13 3.03 -11.68
CA ILE A 189 -17.80 4.19 -10.83
C ILE A 189 -16.61 4.96 -11.42
N LEU A 190 -15.54 4.28 -11.84
CA LEU A 190 -14.38 4.91 -12.45
C LEU A 190 -14.75 5.71 -13.70
N ASN A 191 -15.57 5.15 -14.59
CA ASN A 191 -15.87 5.75 -15.89
C ASN A 191 -17.02 6.76 -15.87
N GLU A 192 -18.00 6.61 -14.97
CA GLU A 192 -19.22 7.43 -14.97
C GLU A 192 -19.28 8.43 -13.81
N GLU A 193 -18.67 8.13 -12.67
CA GLU A 193 -18.86 8.90 -11.42
C GLU A 193 -17.61 9.69 -11.02
N ILE A 194 -16.41 9.14 -11.29
CA ILE A 194 -15.13 9.80 -11.02
C ILE A 194 -14.77 10.70 -12.20
N LYS A 195 -14.41 11.94 -11.91
CA LYS A 195 -14.10 12.96 -12.93
C LYS A 195 -12.66 13.39 -12.83
N GLU A 196 -11.97 13.45 -13.96
CA GLU A 196 -10.74 14.20 -14.05
C GLU A 196 -11.03 15.70 -14.07
N ILE A 197 -10.17 16.50 -13.45
CA ILE A 197 -10.15 17.95 -13.61
C ILE A 197 -8.74 18.40 -14.01
N SER A 198 -8.69 19.38 -14.91
CA SER A 198 -7.47 20.01 -15.39
C SER A 198 -7.66 21.51 -15.58
#